data_AF-A0A7V1CMA8-F1
#
_entry.id   AF-A0A7V1CMA8-F1
#
_cell.length_a   1.000
_cell.length_b   1.000
_cell.length_c   1.000
_cell.angle_alpha   90.00
_cell.angle_beta   90.00
_cell.angle_gamma   90.00
#
_symmetry.space_group_name_H-M   'P 1'
#
loop_
_entity.id
_entity.type
_entity.pdbx_description
1 polymer ?
#
loop_
_entity_poly.entity_id
_entity_poly.type
_entity_poly.pdbx_seq_one_letter_code
_entity_poly.pdbx_strand_id
1 'polypeptide(L)'
;MLYLTMSEVIVKNAEDYHGNLKIIVYDVLDRTIGNMYLDGLSVLVKPNLLSAASPEKAVTTHPRIIRFVCEYLAEKNAGITISDSPAVGSF
;
A
#
# COMPACT_ATOMS: atom_id res chain seq x y z
N MET A 1 32.20 -0.78 10.09
CA MET A 1 31.14 -1.78 10.40
C MET A 1 29.87 -1.30 9.71
N LEU A 2 29.65 -1.71 8.45
CA LEU A 2 28.43 -1.35 7.72
C LEU A 2 27.28 -2.15 8.34
N TYR A 3 26.36 -1.46 9.01
CA TYR A 3 25.08 -2.07 9.37
C TYR A 3 24.35 -2.37 8.06
N LEU A 4 24.37 -3.63 7.63
CA LEU A 4 23.39 -4.14 6.67
C LEU A 4 22.04 -4.01 7.36
N THR A 5 21.31 -2.93 7.08
CA THR A 5 19.89 -2.84 7.41
C THR A 5 19.20 -3.99 6.70
N MET A 6 18.82 -5.03 7.46
CA MET A 6 18.06 -6.14 6.91
C MET A 6 16.72 -5.59 6.43
N SER A 7 16.42 -5.78 5.14
CA SER A 7 15.09 -5.47 4.61
C SER A 7 14.10 -6.51 5.12
N GLU A 8 13.05 -6.09 5.82
CA GLU A 8 11.95 -6.96 6.20
C GLU A 8 10.96 -7.07 5.03
N VAL A 9 10.53 -8.30 4.72
CA VAL A 9 9.46 -8.59 3.76
C VAL A 9 8.38 -9.36 4.49
N ILE A 10 7.14 -8.84 4.47
CA ILE A 10 5.99 -9.49 5.08
C ILE A 10 5.09 -10.05 3.98
N VAL A 11 4.79 -11.34 4.04
CA VAL A 11 3.86 -12.03 3.14
C VAL A 11 2.68 -12.54 3.96
N LYS A 12 1.46 -12.16 3.58
CA LYS A 12 0.21 -12.62 4.18
C LYS A 12 -0.72 -13.10 3.06
N ASN A 13 -1.41 -14.21 3.31
CA ASN A 13 -2.43 -14.70 2.39
C ASN A 13 -3.76 -13.96 2.64
N ALA A 14 -4.39 -13.49 1.56
CA ALA A 14 -5.77 -13.03 1.54
C ALA A 14 -6.51 -13.88 0.51
N GLU A 15 -7.56 -14.59 0.94
CA GLU A 15 -8.32 -15.50 0.06
C GLU A 15 -9.09 -14.73 -1.03
N ASP A 16 -9.62 -13.56 -0.66
CA ASP A 16 -10.33 -12.66 -1.56
C ASP A 16 -10.12 -11.18 -1.16
N TYR A 17 -10.76 -10.27 -1.90
CA TYR A 17 -10.72 -8.84 -1.62
C TYR A 17 -11.87 -8.32 -0.73
N HIS A 18 -12.79 -9.18 -0.28
CA HIS A 18 -14.07 -8.80 0.32
C HIS A 18 -14.17 -9.13 1.81
N GLY A 19 -13.46 -10.14 2.30
CA GLY A 19 -13.48 -10.61 3.68
C GLY A 19 -12.53 -9.84 4.60
N ASN A 20 -11.58 -10.55 5.20
CA ASN A 20 -10.66 -10.04 6.21
C ASN A 20 -9.53 -9.14 5.67
N LEU A 21 -9.64 -8.66 4.41
CA LEU A 21 -8.58 -7.90 3.75
C LEU A 21 -8.14 -6.67 4.57
N LYS A 22 -9.08 -5.94 5.19
CA LYS A 22 -8.73 -4.77 6.03
C LYS A 22 -7.83 -5.17 7.20
N ILE A 23 -8.14 -6.27 7.89
CA ILE A 23 -7.36 -6.79 9.02
C ILE A 23 -5.95 -7.14 8.56
N ILE A 24 -5.83 -7.81 7.41
CA ILE A 24 -4.54 -8.20 6.84
C ILE A 24 -3.71 -6.97 6.47
N VAL A 25 -4.30 -5.98 5.80
CA VAL A 25 -3.61 -4.73 5.41
C VAL A 25 -3.14 -3.98 6.67
N TYR A 26 -3.99 -3.87 7.70
CA TYR A 26 -3.63 -3.18 8.94
C TYR A 26 -2.49 -3.91 9.67
N ASP A 27 -2.54 -5.23 9.78
CA ASP A 27 -1.45 -6.03 10.38
C ASP A 27 -0.10 -5.79 9.68
N VAL A 28 -0.09 -5.73 8.34
CA VAL A 28 1.13 -5.42 7.56
C VAL A 28 1.61 -4.00 7.83
N LEU A 29 0.71 -3.01 7.87
CA LEU A 29 1.06 -1.61 8.11
C LEU A 29 1.52 -1.36 9.55
N ASP A 30 0.90 -1.98 10.55
CA ASP A 30 1.31 -1.89 11.95
C ASP A 30 2.73 -2.43 12.15
N ARG A 31 3.05 -3.57 11.52
CA ARG A 31 4.37 -4.19 11.62
C ARG A 31 5.47 -3.43 10.89
N THR A 32 5.13 -2.63 9.87
CA THR A 32 6.11 -1.91 9.04
C THR A 32 6.25 -0.46 9.43
N ILE A 33 5.14 0.28 9.50
CA ILE A 33 5.10 1.72 9.73
C ILE A 33 4.33 2.11 10.99
N GLY A 34 3.85 1.15 11.79
CA GLY A 34 3.02 1.41 12.97
C GLY A 34 3.63 2.37 13.98
N ASN A 35 4.95 2.28 14.17
CA ASN A 35 5.72 3.12 15.09
C ASN A 35 6.14 4.48 14.50
N MET A 36 5.81 4.78 13.25
CA MET A 36 6.14 6.07 12.63
C MET A 36 5.18 7.16 13.13
N TYR A 37 5.73 8.33 13.44
CA TYR A 37 4.95 9.53 13.71
C TYR A 37 4.58 10.20 12.38
N LEU A 38 3.31 10.13 11.99
CA LEU A 38 2.82 10.60 10.68
C LEU A 38 1.92 11.84 10.75
N ASP A 39 1.60 12.31 11.96
CA ASP A 39 0.71 13.45 12.17
C ASP A 39 1.24 14.72 11.49
N GLY A 40 0.41 15.29 10.61
CA GLY A 40 0.76 16.46 9.80
C GLY A 40 1.74 16.20 8.64
N LEU A 41 2.20 14.96 8.43
CA LEU A 41 3.09 14.64 7.31
C LEU A 41 2.31 14.45 6.01
N SER A 42 2.92 14.86 4.89
CA SER A 42 2.45 14.55 3.54
C SER A 42 2.99 13.20 3.09
N VAL A 43 2.11 12.22 2.89
CA VAL A 43 2.43 10.85 2.49
C VAL A 43 1.94 10.58 1.07
N LEU A 44 2.83 10.08 0.21
CA LEU A 44 2.50 9.58 -1.12
C LEU A 44 2.22 8.08 -1.06
N VAL A 45 1.01 7.68 -1.45
CA VAL A 45 0.64 6.29 -1.72
C VAL A 45 0.88 6.00 -3.20
N LYS A 46 1.79 5.06 -3.49
CA LYS A 46 2.15 4.61 -4.84
C LYS A 46 1.64 3.18 -5.09
N PRO A 47 0.44 2.99 -5.65
CA PRO A 47 -0.24 1.69 -5.66
C PRO A 47 0.06 0.80 -6.87
N ASN A 48 1.14 1.01 -7.62
CA ASN A 48 1.47 0.28 -8.86
C ASN A 48 0.32 0.31 -9.90
N LEU A 49 -0.13 1.51 -10.28
CA LEU A 49 -0.99 1.73 -11.45
C LEU A 49 -0.17 1.50 -12.73
N LEU A 50 -0.02 0.23 -13.13
CA LEU A 50 0.62 -0.20 -14.37
C LEU A 50 -0.32 -0.01 -15.58
N SER A 51 -0.28 -0.90 -16.57
CA SER A 51 -1.19 -0.86 -17.71
C SER A 51 -2.62 -1.24 -17.29
N ALA A 52 -3.60 -0.71 -18.01
CA ALA A 52 -4.99 -1.11 -17.84
C ALA A 52 -5.15 -2.61 -18.14
N ALA A 53 -5.77 -3.32 -17.20
CA ALA A 53 -6.07 -4.74 -17.31
C ALA A 53 -7.44 -5.02 -16.72
N SER A 54 -8.07 -6.11 -17.15
CA SER A 54 -9.28 -6.57 -16.49
C SER A 54 -8.97 -6.99 -15.04
N PRO A 55 -9.90 -6.82 -14.08
CA PRO A 55 -9.66 -7.12 -12.68
C PRO A 55 -9.14 -8.54 -12.42
N GLU A 56 -9.56 -9.51 -13.24
CA GLU A 56 -9.20 -10.92 -13.13
C GLU A 56 -7.71 -11.17 -13.39
N LYS A 57 -7.03 -10.26 -14.09
CA LYS A 57 -5.58 -10.37 -14.36
C LYS A 57 -4.72 -9.88 -13.21
N ALA A 58 -5.30 -9.17 -12.23
CA ALA A 58 -4.58 -8.63 -11.06
C ALA A 58 -3.27 -7.90 -11.38
N VAL A 59 -3.22 -7.19 -12.53
CA VAL A 59 -2.02 -6.45 -12.98
C VAL A 59 -1.80 -5.18 -12.16
N THR A 60 -2.88 -4.50 -11.79
CA THR A 60 -2.85 -3.31 -10.93
C THR A 60 -3.35 -3.65 -9.52
N THR A 61 -2.92 -2.86 -8.54
CA THR A 61 -3.37 -3.05 -7.16
C THR A 61 -4.87 -2.85 -7.06
N HIS A 62 -5.55 -3.81 -6.42
CA HIS A 62 -6.99 -3.75 -6.23
C HIS A 62 -7.40 -2.51 -5.40
N PRO A 63 -8.43 -1.74 -5.81
CA PRO A 63 -8.81 -0.47 -5.15
C PRO A 63 -9.08 -0.59 -3.65
N ARG A 64 -9.56 -1.74 -3.17
CA ARG A 64 -9.78 -1.96 -1.72
C ARG A 64 -8.49 -1.92 -0.91
N ILE A 65 -7.37 -2.41 -1.44
CA ILE A 65 -6.07 -2.31 -0.76
C ILE A 65 -5.68 -0.84 -0.61
N ILE A 66 -5.78 -0.07 -1.70
CA ILE A 66 -5.48 1.37 -1.71
C ILE A 66 -6.33 2.10 -0.67
N ARG A 67 -7.64 1.80 -0.64
CA ARG A 67 -8.57 2.36 0.33
C ARG A 67 -8.14 2.09 1.77
N PHE A 68 -7.83 0.85 2.13
CA PHE A 68 -7.46 0.51 3.52
C PHE A 68 -6.13 1.13 3.93
N VAL A 69 -5.16 1.25 3.02
CA VAL A 69 -3.92 2.00 3.26
C VAL A 69 -4.23 3.48 3.53
N CYS A 70 -5.08 4.10 2.73
CA CYS A 70 -5.44 5.51 2.91
C CYS A 70 -6.22 5.74 4.22
N GLU A 71 -7.15 4.84 4.56
CA GLU A 71 -7.87 4.89 5.84
C GLU A 71 -6.89 4.84 7.02
N TYR A 72 -5.93 3.91 7.01
CA TYR A 72 -4.92 3.78 8.07
C TYR A 72 -4.04 5.04 8.21
N LEU A 73 -3.63 5.65 7.09
CA LEU A 73 -2.85 6.89 7.11
C LEU A 73 -3.67 8.08 7.61
N ALA A 74 -4.96 8.14 7.26
CA ALA A 74 -5.86 9.19 7.70
C ALA A 74 -6.13 9.11 9.22
N GLU A 75 -6.25 7.89 9.77
CA GLU A 75 -6.35 7.65 11.21
C GLU A 75 -5.10 8.16 11.98
N LYS A 76 -3.96 8.32 11.30
CA LYS A 76 -2.72 8.92 11.83
C LYS A 76 -2.55 10.41 11.49
N ASN A 77 -3.61 11.08 11.03
CA ASN A 77 -3.62 12.51 10.63
C ASN A 77 -2.61 12.88 9.55
N ALA A 78 -2.26 11.95 8.66
CA ALA A 78 -1.40 12.25 7.51
C ALA A 78 -2.18 12.93 6.38
N GLY A 79 -1.55 13.88 5.68
CA GLY A 79 -2.02 14.38 4.39
C GLY A 79 -1.68 13.38 3.29
N ILE A 80 -2.67 12.89 2.54
CA ILE A 80 -2.48 11.76 1.61
C ILE A 80 -2.56 12.23 0.16
N THR A 81 -1.56 11.87 -0.64
CA THR A 81 -1.61 11.93 -2.11
C THR A 81 -1.55 10.52 -2.67
N ILE A 82 -2.42 10.19 -3.62
CA ILE A 82 -2.30 8.94 -4.39
C ILE A 82 -1.75 9.31 -5.76
N SER A 83 -0.58 8.80 -6.11
CA SER A 83 0.01 9.05 -7.43
C SER A 83 0.94 7.91 -7.83
N ASP A 84 1.08 7.73 -9.15
CA ASP A 84 1.94 6.71 -9.71
C ASP A 84 2.61 7.18 -11.00
N SER A 85 3.66 6.46 -11.38
CA SER A 85 4.43 6.66 -12.61
C SER A 85 4.35 5.37 -13.43
N PRO A 86 3.26 5.13 -14.18
CA PRO A 86 3.15 3.94 -15.03
C PRO A 86 4.32 3.89 -16.02
N ALA A 87 4.89 2.71 -16.22
CA ALA A 87 5.75 2.43 -17.36
C ALA A 87 4.86 2.31 -18.63
N VAL A 88 4.30 3.43 -19.08
CA VAL A 88 3.62 3.49 -20.37
C VAL A 88 4.67 3.48 -21.47
N GLY A 89 4.77 2.35 -22.19
CA GLY A 89 5.28 2.36 -23.55
C GLY A 89 4.39 3.27 -24.41
N SER A 90 4.99 3.92 -25.40
CA SER A 90 4.37 4.83 -26.35
C SER A 90 2.97 4.39 -26.78
N PHE A 91 2.00 5.29 -26.59
CA PHE A 91 0.60 5.21 -27.04
C PHE A 91 0.48 4.90 -28.54
#